data_AF-A0A348ULF0-F1
#
_entry.id   AF-A0A348ULF0-F1
#
_cell.length_a   1.000
_cell.length_b   1.000
_cell.length_c   1.000
_cell.angle_alpha   90.00
_cell.angle_beta   90.00
_cell.angle_gamma   90.00
#
_symmetry.space_group_name_H-M   'P 1'
#
loop_
_entity.id
_entity.type
_entity.pdbx_description
1 polymer ?
#
loop_
_entity_poly.entity_id
_entity_poly.type
_entity_poly.pdbx_seq_one_letter_code
_entity_poly.pdbx_strand_id
1 'polypeptide(L)'
;MTTNIASRSEAEIRKLIAELRRERDELRVRSHLLGRELNDEWQRLEHQWDQIELRFERLGEGARESAGDVGAALAQLGEEIATAYRRMRAALR
;
A
#
# COMPACT_ATOMS: atom_id res chain seq x y z
N MET A 1 -14.88 17.99 -21.61
CA MET A 1 -13.74 17.27 -21.02
C MET A 1 -14.08 16.98 -19.57
N THR A 2 -14.86 15.92 -19.32
CA THR A 2 -15.11 15.41 -17.97
C THR A 2 -14.11 14.29 -17.75
N THR A 3 -12.98 14.60 -17.11
CA THR A 3 -12.06 13.58 -16.66
C THR A 3 -12.81 12.74 -15.63
N ASN A 4 -13.14 11.53 -16.03
CA ASN A 4 -13.82 10.54 -15.20
C ASN A 4 -12.90 10.21 -14.02
N ILE A 5 -13.23 10.73 -12.84
CA ILE A 5 -12.49 10.50 -11.60
C ILE A 5 -12.65 9.02 -11.14
N ALA A 6 -13.54 8.24 -11.76
CA ALA A 6 -13.85 6.86 -11.39
C ALA A 6 -12.93 5.77 -11.99
N SER A 7 -11.81 6.12 -12.63
CA SER A 7 -10.95 5.12 -13.30
C SER A 7 -9.45 5.34 -13.08
N ARG A 8 -8.95 5.23 -11.84
CA ARG A 8 -7.61 4.62 -11.70
C ARG A 8 -7.82 3.17 -12.16
N SER A 9 -7.31 2.82 -13.34
CA SER A 9 -7.54 1.50 -13.91
C SER A 9 -7.01 0.43 -12.96
N GLU A 10 -7.64 -0.74 -12.94
CA GLU A 10 -7.20 -1.88 -12.13
C GLU A 10 -5.68 -2.16 -12.29
N ALA A 11 -5.14 -1.91 -13.49
CA ALA A 11 -3.72 -1.98 -13.79
C ALA A 11 -2.85 -1.02 -12.96
N GLU A 12 -3.27 0.22 -12.75
CA GLU A 12 -2.55 1.19 -11.91
C GLU A 12 -2.54 0.76 -10.45
N ILE A 13 -3.66 0.23 -9.94
CA ILE A 13 -3.73 -0.32 -8.59
C ILE A 13 -2.79 -1.53 -8.46
N ARG A 14 -2.83 -2.46 -9.42
CA ARG A 14 -1.92 -3.62 -9.46
C ARG A 14 -0.45 -3.19 -9.42
N LYS A 15 -0.09 -2.15 -10.18
CA LYS A 15 1.26 -1.60 -10.21
C LYS A 15 1.66 -1.00 -8.86
N LEU A 16 0.80 -0.16 -8.27
CA LEU A 16 1.04 0.43 -6.95
C LEU A 16 1.30 -0.65 -5.88
N ILE A 17 0.46 -1.69 -5.85
CA ILE A 17 0.60 -2.80 -4.89
C ILE A 17 1.91 -3.55 -5.11
N ALA A 18 2.30 -3.80 -6.36
CA ALA A 18 3.57 -4.46 -6.66
C ALA A 18 4.78 -3.64 -6.21
N GLU A 19 4.75 -2.31 -6.42
CA GLU A 19 5.81 -1.40 -5.96
C GLU A 19 5.92 -1.39 -4.45
N LEU A 20 4.79 -1.26 -3.74
CA LEU A 20 4.75 -1.29 -2.28
C LEU A 20 5.26 -2.62 -1.70
N ARG A 21 4.90 -3.76 -2.32
CA ARG A 21 5.37 -5.08 -1.87
C ARG A 21 6.89 -5.18 -1.96
N ARG A 22 7.50 -4.67 -3.05
CA ARG A 22 8.96 -4.61 -3.18
C ARG A 22 9.58 -3.72 -2.11
N GLU A 23 9.01 -2.55 -1.86
CA GLU A 23 9.52 -1.63 -0.83
C GLU A 23 9.41 -2.23 0.58
N ARG A 24 8.31 -2.92 0.88
CA ARG A 24 8.11 -3.69 2.11
C ARG A 24 9.19 -4.73 2.28
N ASP A 25 9.45 -5.54 1.26
CA ASP A 25 10.43 -6.63 1.34
C ASP A 25 11.84 -6.09 1.62
N GLU A 26 12.22 -4.97 1.01
CA GLU A 26 13.48 -4.28 1.30
C GLU A 26 13.56 -3.76 2.75
N LEU A 27 12.47 -3.16 3.25
CA LEU A 27 12.40 -2.68 4.63
C LEU A 27 12.38 -3.81 5.65
N ARG A 28 11.70 -4.92 5.35
CA ARG A 28 11.61 -6.10 6.19
C ARG A 28 12.99 -6.71 6.44
N VAL A 29 13.84 -6.78 5.41
CA VAL A 29 15.24 -7.23 5.56
C VAL A 29 16.00 -6.34 6.54
N ARG A 30 15.74 -5.04 6.53
CA ARG A 30 16.42 -4.04 7.38
C ARG A 30 15.70 -3.74 8.70
N SER A 31 14.54 -4.35 8.93
CA SER A 31 13.68 -4.04 10.08
C SER A 31 14.38 -4.26 11.43
N HIS A 32 15.32 -5.21 11.49
CA HIS A 32 16.15 -5.48 12.67
C HIS A 32 17.10 -4.33 13.05
N LEU A 33 17.33 -3.38 12.15
CA LEU A 33 18.15 -2.18 12.41
C LEU A 33 17.33 -1.00 12.94
N LEU A 34 16.00 -1.12 12.97
CA LEU A 34 15.12 -0.07 13.45
C LEU A 34 15.20 0.05 14.98
N GLY A 35 15.33 1.28 15.48
CA GLY A 35 15.12 1.58 16.88
C GLY A 35 13.66 1.32 17.31
N ARG A 36 13.39 1.29 18.62
CA ARG A 36 12.07 0.92 19.19
C ARG A 36 10.90 1.67 18.56
N GLU A 37 10.99 3.00 18.43
CA GLU A 37 9.91 3.83 17.87
C GLU A 37 9.59 3.50 16.41
N LEU A 38 10.62 3.30 15.59
CA LEU A 38 10.42 2.91 14.19
C LEU A 38 9.97 1.46 14.04
N ASN A 39 10.29 0.60 15.00
CA ASN A 39 9.80 -0.78 15.03
C ASN A 39 8.31 -0.83 15.35
N ASP A 40 7.84 -0.04 16.33
CA ASP A 40 6.41 0.10 16.63
C ASP A 40 5.63 0.61 15.40
N GLU A 41 6.18 1.62 14.70
CA GLU A 41 5.61 2.09 13.44
C GLU A 41 5.64 1.01 12.35
N TRP A 42 6.72 0.24 12.24
CA TRP A 42 6.83 -0.84 11.28
C TRP A 42 5.74 -1.90 11.48
N GLN A 43 5.46 -2.30 12.73
CA GLN A 43 4.37 -3.23 13.02
C GLN A 43 3.00 -2.66 12.65
N ARG A 44 2.78 -1.35 12.85
CA ARG A 44 1.55 -0.69 12.40
C ARG A 44 1.39 -0.73 10.88
N LEU A 45 2.47 -0.46 10.14
CA LEU A 45 2.46 -0.51 8.68
C LEU A 45 2.24 -1.93 8.14
N GLU A 46 2.81 -2.96 8.77
CA GLU A 46 2.55 -4.35 8.39
C GLU A 46 1.06 -4.70 8.57
N HIS A 47 0.42 -4.21 9.64
CA HIS A 47 -1.03 -4.43 9.81
C HIS A 47 -1.86 -3.71 8.74
N GLN A 48 -1.48 -2.48 8.35
CA GLN A 48 -2.15 -1.78 7.25
C GLN A 48 -1.89 -2.47 5.90
N TRP A 49 -0.71 -3.05 5.71
CA TRP A 49 -0.37 -3.83 4.52
C TRP A 49 -1.28 -5.05 4.38
N ASP A 50 -1.55 -5.77 5.46
CA ASP A 50 -2.48 -6.92 5.44
C ASP A 50 -3.89 -6.50 4.98
N GLN A 51 -4.36 -5.31 5.41
CA GLN A 51 -5.64 -4.76 4.96
C GLN A 51 -5.65 -4.43 3.47
N ILE A 52 -4.52 -3.96 2.95
CA ILE A 52 -4.35 -3.70 1.52
C ILE A 52 -4.43 -5.01 0.73
N GLU A 53 -3.71 -6.07 1.15
CA GLU A 53 -3.73 -7.36 0.46
C GLU A 53 -5.15 -7.95 0.41
N LEU A 54 -5.85 -7.97 1.54
CA LEU A 54 -7.23 -8.46 1.63
C LEU A 54 -8.19 -7.70 0.68
N ARG A 55 -8.05 -6.38 0.59
CA ARG A 55 -8.89 -5.54 -0.29
C ARG A 55 -8.54 -5.73 -1.76
N PHE A 56 -7.26 -5.91 -2.06
CA PHE A 56 -6.76 -6.12 -3.41
C PHE A 56 -7.20 -7.48 -3.98
N GLU A 57 -7.20 -8.54 -3.16
CA GLU A 57 -7.75 -9.84 -3.54
C GLU A 57 -9.22 -9.75 -3.94
N ARG A 58 -10.04 -9.06 -3.12
CA ARG A 58 -11.46 -8.82 -3.40
C ARG A 58 -11.72 -8.01 -4.67
N LEU A 59 -10.82 -7.10 -5.03
CA LEU A 59 -10.90 -6.35 -6.28
C LEU A 59 -10.77 -7.29 -7.50
N GLY A 60 -9.95 -8.34 -7.40
CA GLY A 60 -9.74 -9.34 -8.46
C GLY A 60 -10.90 -10.32 -8.67
N GLU A 61 -11.76 -10.53 -7.66
CA GLU A 61 -12.87 -11.49 -7.70
C GLU A 61 -14.12 -10.97 -8.45
N GLY A 62 -14.09 -9.77 -9.01
CA GLY A 62 -15.10 -9.33 -9.99
C GLY A 62 -16.34 -8.62 -9.43
N ALA A 63 -16.27 -8.07 -8.21
CA ALA A 63 -17.30 -7.17 -7.66
C ALA A 63 -17.32 -5.81 -8.39
N ARG A 64 -17.76 -5.79 -9.66
CA ARG A 64 -17.74 -4.59 -10.53
C ARG A 64 -18.50 -3.40 -9.94
N GLU A 65 -19.54 -3.63 -9.15
CA GLU A 65 -20.37 -2.57 -8.57
C GLU A 65 -19.68 -1.86 -7.39
N SER A 66 -18.71 -2.49 -6.73
CA SER A 66 -17.94 -1.90 -5.62
C SER A 66 -16.47 -1.63 -5.97
N ALA A 67 -16.03 -1.98 -7.18
CA ALA A 67 -14.63 -1.89 -7.60
C ALA A 67 -14.08 -0.45 -7.60
N GLY A 68 -14.93 0.55 -7.89
CA GLY A 68 -14.54 1.97 -7.86
C GLY A 68 -14.17 2.43 -6.44
N ASP A 69 -15.05 2.19 -5.47
CA ASP A 69 -14.85 2.58 -4.07
C ASP A 69 -13.70 1.79 -3.43
N VAL A 70 -13.60 0.49 -3.72
CA VAL A 70 -12.50 -0.36 -3.27
C VAL A 70 -11.17 0.12 -3.85
N GLY A 71 -11.14 0.49 -5.14
CA GLY A 71 -9.95 1.00 -5.80
C GLY A 71 -9.49 2.35 -5.25
N ALA A 72 -10.42 3.26 -4.96
CA ALA A 72 -10.11 4.54 -4.32
C ALA A 72 -9.55 4.35 -2.91
N ALA A 73 -10.16 3.47 -2.10
CA ALA A 73 -9.66 3.16 -0.76
C ALA A 73 -8.26 2.51 -0.79
N LEU A 74 -8.01 1.60 -1.73
CA LEU A 74 -6.70 0.99 -1.95
C LEU A 74 -5.65 2.03 -2.38
N ALA A 75 -6.01 2.95 -3.28
CA ALA A 75 -5.11 3.99 -3.72
C ALA A 75 -4.70 4.90 -2.55
N GLN A 76 -5.66 5.32 -1.72
CA GLN A 76 -5.39 6.17 -0.56
C GLN A 76 -4.49 5.47 0.47
N LEU A 77 -4.87 4.26 0.89
CA LEU A 77 -4.08 3.46 1.84
C LEU A 77 -2.67 3.17 1.29
N GLY A 78 -2.56 2.89 0.00
CA GLY A 78 -1.28 2.66 -0.66
C GLY A 78 -0.37 3.89 -0.63
N GLU A 79 -0.91 5.09 -0.83
CA GLU A 79 -0.12 6.33 -0.73
C GLU A 79 0.34 6.64 0.70
N GLU A 80 -0.50 6.35 1.70
CA GLU A 80 -0.16 6.47 3.12
C GLU A 80 1.02 5.55 3.47
N ILE A 81 0.94 4.27 3.11
CA ILE A 81 2.01 3.30 3.36
C ILE A 81 3.28 3.66 2.57
N ALA A 82 3.16 4.05 1.30
CA ALA A 82 4.32 4.48 0.49
C ALA A 82 5.07 5.64 1.16
N THR A 83 4.33 6.61 1.70
CA THR A 83 4.90 7.76 2.40
C THR A 83 5.64 7.32 3.66
N ALA A 84 5.05 6.41 4.44
CA ALA A 84 5.67 5.88 5.64
C ALA A 84 6.94 5.06 5.33
N TYR A 85 6.91 4.21 4.30
CA TYR A 85 8.08 3.45 3.83
C TYR A 85 9.22 4.35 3.38
N ARG A 86 8.93 5.45 2.66
CA ARG A 86 9.95 6.45 2.29
C ARG A 86 10.60 7.07 3.53
N ARG A 87 9.82 7.43 4.55
CA ARG A 87 10.34 7.99 5.81
C ARG A 87 11.21 6.99 6.57
N MET A 88 10.78 5.73 6.70
CA MET A 88 11.56 4.68 7.34
C MET A 88 12.89 4.44 6.63
N ARG A 89 12.86 4.39 5.30
CA ARG A 89 14.07 4.22 4.49
C ARG A 89 15.06 5.37 4.68
N ALA A 90 14.56 6.60 4.82
CA ALA A 90 15.41 7.76 5.11
C ALA A 90 16.04 7.68 6.50
N ALA A 91 15.34 7.13 7.49
CA ALA A 91 15.85 6.94 8.84
C ALA A 91 16.85 5.78 8.99
N LEU A 92 16.86 4.85 8.04
CA LEU A 92 17.78 3.71 7.96
C LEU A 92 19.09 4.00 7.18
N ARG A 93 19.25 5.21 6.65
CA ARG A 93 20.47 5.67 5.97
C ARG A 93 21.44 6.30 6.96
#